data_AF-A0A8R2NW06-F1
#
_entry.id   AF-A0A8R2NW06-F1
#
_cell.length_a   1.000
_cell.length_b   1.000
_cell.length_c   1.000
_cell.angle_alpha   90.00
_cell.angle_beta   90.00
_cell.angle_gamma   90.00
#
_symmetry.space_group_name_H-M   'P 1'
#
loop_
_entity.id
_entity.type
_entity.pdbx_description
1 polymer ?
#
loop_
_entity_poly.entity_id
_entity_poly.type
_entity_poly.pdbx_seq_one_letter_code
_entity_poly.pdbx_strand_id
1 'polypeptide(L)'
;MNPEFSYKYNGGEKKGIRYLVCRERYCKGTAKRLANGLIVNQIPHTHDPNNLETERLESKKEFRSKLIQRAIEETTKLRIIYDEECLRYYNILRLELNRGL
;
A
#
# COMPACT_ATOMS: atom_id res chain seq x y z
N MET A 1 -3.60 5.66 8.56
CA MET A 1 -2.51 4.70 8.83
C MET A 1 -1.23 5.44 8.55
N ASN A 2 -0.26 5.43 9.46
CA ASN A 2 1.08 5.89 9.11
C ASN A 2 1.67 4.77 8.22
N PRO A 3 1.85 5.00 6.90
CA PRO A 3 1.90 3.93 5.90
C PRO A 3 3.23 3.15 5.86
N GLU A 4 4.18 3.50 6.71
CA GLU A 4 5.53 2.96 6.68
C GLU A 4 5.62 1.54 7.27
N PHE A 5 4.76 1.16 8.22
CA PHE A 5 4.85 -0.15 8.87
C PHE A 5 3.50 -0.88 8.91
N SER A 6 3.51 -2.16 8.56
CA SER A 6 2.33 -3.01 8.60
C SER A 6 2.07 -3.53 10.02
N TYR A 7 0.91 -3.18 10.60
CA TYR A 7 0.52 -3.55 11.96
C TYR A 7 -0.69 -4.50 12.00
N LYS A 8 -0.81 -5.27 13.10
CA LYS A 8 -2.01 -6.02 13.49
C LYS A 8 -2.47 -5.60 14.89
N TYR A 9 -3.75 -5.78 15.19
CA TYR A 9 -4.30 -5.48 16.51
C TYR A 9 -3.77 -6.47 17.55
N ASN A 10 -3.38 -5.94 18.71
CA ASN A 10 -2.92 -6.73 19.85
C ASN A 10 -3.87 -6.54 21.03
N GLY A 11 -4.93 -7.34 21.05
CA GLY A 11 -5.99 -7.28 22.05
C GLY A 11 -7.13 -6.32 21.69
N GLY A 12 -7.94 -6.00 22.72
CA GLY A 12 -9.14 -5.18 22.60
C GLY A 12 -8.87 -3.68 22.59
N GLU A 13 -9.97 -2.92 22.62
CA GLU A 13 -9.95 -1.46 22.74
C GLU A 13 -10.16 -1.06 24.20
N LYS A 14 -9.37 -0.10 24.69
CA LYS A 14 -9.50 0.44 26.05
C LYS A 14 -9.50 1.96 26.01
N LYS A 15 -10.59 2.59 26.46
CA LYS A 15 -10.76 4.06 26.44
C LYS A 15 -10.50 4.69 25.05
N GLY A 16 -10.99 4.04 23.99
CA GLY A 16 -10.76 4.47 22.61
C GLY A 16 -9.34 4.24 22.08
N ILE A 17 -8.46 3.60 22.85
CA ILE A 17 -7.10 3.26 22.42
C ILE A 17 -7.04 1.80 21.99
N ARG A 18 -6.50 1.54 20.80
CA ARG A 18 -6.15 0.18 20.33
C ARG A 18 -4.66 0.00 20.21
N TYR A 19 -4.14 -1.08 20.77
CA TYR A 19 -2.73 -1.43 20.67
C TYR A 19 -2.44 -2.21 19.39
N LEU A 20 -1.28 -1.93 18.81
CA LEU A 20 -0.82 -2.44 17.53
C LEU A 20 0.56 -3.06 17.71
N VAL A 21 0.78 -4.22 17.09
CA VAL A 21 2.09 -4.87 17.00
C VAL A 21 2.46 -5.04 15.54
N CYS A 22 3.75 -4.97 15.23
CA CYS A 22 4.24 -5.18 13.88
C CYS A 22 3.81 -6.56 13.35
N ARG A 23 3.57 -6.65 12.04
CA ARG A 23 3.29 -7.92 11.36
C ARG A 23 4.55 -8.70 11.02
N GLU A 24 5.68 -8.01 10.87
CA GLU A 24 6.93 -8.63 10.43
C GLU A 24 7.42 -9.65 11.45
N ARG A 25 7.93 -10.78 10.95
CA ARG A 25 8.36 -11.86 11.83
C ARG A 25 9.57 -11.40 12.64
N TYR A 26 9.57 -11.68 13.94
CA TYR A 26 10.62 -11.30 14.89
C TYR A 26 10.75 -9.81 15.20
N CYS A 27 10.00 -8.93 14.54
CA CYS A 27 9.93 -7.52 14.91
C CYS A 27 9.06 -7.33 16.17
N LYS A 28 9.57 -6.54 17.13
CA LYS A 28 8.85 -6.16 18.36
C LYS A 28 8.32 -4.72 18.32
N GLY A 29 8.36 -4.07 17.15
CA GLY A 29 7.83 -2.73 16.96
C GLY A 29 6.34 -2.66 17.32
N THR A 30 5.94 -1.62 18.04
CA THR A 30 4.57 -1.43 18.49
C THR A 30 4.11 0.00 18.31
N ALA A 31 2.80 0.16 18.18
CA ALA A 31 2.16 1.47 18.14
C ALA A 31 0.82 1.40 18.90
N LYS A 32 0.22 2.57 19.11
CA LYS A 32 -1.17 2.68 19.59
C LYS A 32 -1.95 3.59 18.67
N ARG A 33 -3.19 3.20 18.37
CA ARG A 33 -4.17 4.04 17.70
C ARG A 33 -5.01 4.72 18.77
N LEU A 34 -4.99 6.05 18.78
CA LEU A 34 -5.78 6.88 19.68
C LEU A 34 -7.25 6.96 19.23
N ALA A 35 -8.12 7.47 20.09
CA ALA A 35 -9.54 7.63 19.81
C ALA A 35 -9.82 8.52 18.59
N ASN A 36 -8.97 9.52 18.35
CA ASN A 36 -9.02 10.39 17.18
C ASN A 36 -8.45 9.73 15.90
N GLY A 37 -8.06 8.45 15.96
CA GLY A 37 -7.52 7.69 14.84
C GLY A 37 -6.01 7.87 14.59
N LEU A 38 -5.34 8.79 15.30
CA LEU A 38 -3.89 8.98 15.19
C LEU A 38 -3.14 7.74 15.65
N ILE A 39 -2.10 7.35 14.90
CA ILE A 39 -1.21 6.25 15.28
C ILE A 39 0.07 6.85 15.86
N VAL A 40 0.42 6.43 17.08
CA VAL A 40 1.62 6.86 17.81
C VAL A 40 2.51 5.65 18.02
N ASN A 41 3.74 5.70 17.50
CA ASN A 41 4.73 4.65 17.70
C ASN A 41 5.12 4.55 19.20
N GLN A 42 5.38 3.35 19.70
CA GLN A 42 5.76 3.11 21.09
C GLN A 42 7.12 2.41 21.18
N ILE A 43 7.30 1.31 20.46
CA ILE A 43 8.58 0.59 20.34
C ILE A 43 9.04 0.69 18.88
N PRO A 44 10.30 1.05 18.62
CA PRO A 44 10.83 1.13 17.26
C PRO A 44 10.88 -0.23 16.58
N HIS A 45 10.91 -0.23 15.25
CA HIS A 45 11.06 -1.44 14.44
C HIS A 45 12.53 -1.80 14.28
N THR A 46 12.79 -3.08 14.05
CA THR A 46 14.14 -3.62 13.78
C THR A 46 14.36 -3.89 12.29
N HIS A 47 13.51 -3.31 11.44
CA HIS A 47 13.55 -3.43 10.00
C HIS A 47 13.10 -2.10 9.39
N ASP A 48 13.44 -1.92 8.11
CA ASP A 48 12.98 -0.77 7.35
C ASP A 48 11.47 -0.83 7.10
N PRO A 49 10.82 0.32 6.88
CA PRO A 49 9.43 0.39 6.45
C PRO A 49 9.06 -0.61 5.34
N ASN A 50 7.85 -1.18 5.42
CA ASN A 50 7.27 -2.04 4.39
C ASN A 50 6.79 -1.21 3.18
N ASN A 51 7.67 -0.39 2.63
CA ASN A 51 7.37 0.49 1.50
C ASN A 51 6.88 -0.31 0.29
N LEU A 52 7.37 -1.53 0.09
CA LEU A 52 6.92 -2.43 -0.98
C LEU A 52 5.41 -2.74 -0.94
N GLU A 53 4.81 -2.90 0.24
CA GLU A 53 3.38 -3.23 0.34
C GLU A 53 2.52 -1.99 0.05
N THR A 54 2.95 -0.83 0.55
CA THR A 54 2.33 0.48 0.30
C THR A 54 2.48 0.90 -1.16
N GLU A 55 3.67 0.81 -1.74
CA GLU A 55 3.96 1.08 -3.15
C GLU A 55 3.11 0.18 -4.05
N ARG A 56 3.05 -1.14 -3.78
CA ARG A 56 2.19 -2.06 -4.52
C ARG A 56 0.71 -1.68 -4.41
N LEU A 57 0.26 -1.22 -3.25
CA LEU A 57 -1.13 -0.78 -3.06
C LEU A 57 -1.42 0.50 -3.86
N GLU A 58 -0.52 1.47 -3.85
CA GLU A 58 -0.66 2.71 -4.62
C GLU A 58 -0.61 2.44 -6.12
N SER A 59 0.33 1.61 -6.61
CA SER A 59 0.36 1.17 -8.01
C SER A 59 -0.93 0.49 -8.45
N LYS A 60 -1.52 -0.36 -7.59
CA LYS A 60 -2.83 -0.99 -7.86
C LYS A 60 -3.96 0.03 -7.95
N LYS A 61 -3.97 1.04 -7.08
CA LYS A 61 -4.97 2.11 -7.11
C LYS A 61 -4.83 2.93 -8.38
N GLU A 62 -3.62 3.35 -8.73
CA GLU A 62 -3.35 4.13 -9.95
C GLU A 62 -3.78 3.36 -11.20
N PHE A 63 -3.37 2.09 -11.31
CA PHE A 63 -3.76 1.22 -12.43
C PHE A 63 -5.28 1.12 -12.55
N ARG A 64 -5.98 0.88 -11.43
CA ARG A 64 -7.44 0.81 -11.40
C ARG A 64 -8.09 2.13 -11.82
N SER A 65 -7.56 3.27 -11.36
CA SER A 65 -8.08 4.59 -11.73
C SER A 65 -7.98 4.82 -13.24
N LYS A 66 -6.88 4.41 -13.89
CA LYS A 66 -6.72 4.48 -15.36
C LYS A 66 -7.77 3.62 -16.08
N LEU A 67 -8.00 2.40 -15.61
CA LEU A 67 -9.04 1.53 -16.20
C LEU A 67 -10.43 2.16 -16.11
N ILE A 68 -10.78 2.73 -14.95
CA ILE A 68 -12.08 3.38 -14.74
C ILE A 68 -12.22 4.60 -15.64
N GLN A 69 -11.21 5.46 -15.68
CA GLN A 69 -11.21 6.65 -16.51
C GLN A 69 -11.44 6.29 -17.98
N ARG A 70 -10.62 5.38 -18.53
CA ARG A 70 -10.74 4.96 -19.93
C ARG A 70 -12.07 4.28 -20.22
N ALA A 71 -12.61 3.51 -19.29
CA ALA A 71 -13.92 2.87 -19.48
C ALA A 71 -15.09 3.88 -19.53
N ILE A 72 -14.93 5.07 -18.96
CA ILE A 72 -15.90 6.16 -19.03
C ILE A 72 -15.72 6.95 -20.34
N GLU A 73 -14.47 7.20 -20.73
CA GLU A 73 -14.13 8.08 -21.86
C GLU A 73 -14.17 7.39 -23.23
N GLU A 74 -13.97 6.06 -23.26
CA GLU A 74 -13.86 5.29 -24.50
C GLU A 74 -15.04 4.35 -24.71
N THR A 75 -15.37 4.07 -25.98
CA THR A 75 -16.34 3.02 -26.36
C THR A 75 -15.71 1.63 -26.39
N THR A 76 -14.41 1.53 -26.09
CA THR A 76 -13.64 0.29 -26.08
C THR A 76 -14.10 -0.63 -24.94
N LYS A 77 -14.17 -1.94 -25.20
CA LYS A 77 -14.54 -2.91 -24.15
C LYS A 77 -13.49 -2.88 -23.03
N LEU A 78 -13.94 -2.93 -21.77
CA LEU A 78 -13.08 -2.93 -20.58
C LEU A 78 -11.96 -3.98 -20.64
N ARG A 79 -12.23 -5.16 -21.20
CA ARG A 79 -11.21 -6.20 -21.36
C ARG A 79 -10.04 -5.76 -22.24
N ILE A 80 -10.34 -5.07 -23.34
CA ILE A 80 -9.32 -4.56 -24.27
C ILE A 80 -8.53 -3.45 -23.59
N ILE A 81 -9.21 -2.52 -22.90
CA ILE A 81 -8.57 -1.47 -22.09
C ILE A 81 -7.60 -2.08 -21.06
N TYR A 82 -8.02 -3.14 -20.36
CA TYR A 82 -7.17 -3.86 -19.40
C TYR A 82 -5.91 -4.44 -20.05
N ASP A 83 -6.07 -5.16 -21.15
CA ASP A 83 -4.94 -5.80 -21.85
C ASP A 83 -3.95 -4.74 -22.38
N GLU A 84 -4.44 -3.61 -22.90
CA GLU A 84 -3.60 -2.48 -23.33
C GLU A 84 -2.85 -1.81 -22.17
N GLU A 85 -3.53 -1.52 -21.05
CA GLU A 85 -2.88 -0.91 -19.88
C GLU A 85 -1.86 -1.86 -19.25
N CYS A 86 -2.08 -3.18 -19.28
CA CYS A 86 -1.06 -4.16 -18.88
C CYS A 86 0.21 -4.05 -19.72
N LEU A 87 0.08 -3.91 -21.05
CA LEU A 87 1.22 -3.73 -21.95
C LEU A 87 1.94 -2.39 -21.71
N ARG A 88 1.18 -1.31 -21.51
CA ARG A 88 1.74 0.02 -21.18
C ARG A 88 2.54 -0.04 -19.88
N TYR A 89 1.99 -0.66 -18.84
CA TYR A 89 2.66 -0.80 -17.54
C TYR A 89 3.94 -1.63 -17.64
N TYR A 90 3.90 -2.76 -18.37
CA TYR A 90 5.09 -3.58 -18.63
C TYR A 90 6.20 -2.79 -19.34
N ASN A 91 5.84 -1.99 -20.35
CA ASN A 91 6.81 -1.19 -21.10
C ASN A 91 7.44 -0.09 -20.24
N ILE A 92 6.66 0.55 -19.37
CA ILE A 92 7.18 1.55 -18.40
C ILE A 92 8.21 0.90 -17.48
N LEU A 93 7.87 -0.22 -16.83
CA LEU A 93 8.79 -0.95 -15.96
C LEU A 93 10.08 -1.36 -16.69
N ARG A 94 9.94 -1.84 -17.94
CA ARG A 94 11.09 -2.23 -18.76
C ARG A 94 12.01 -1.05 -19.06
N LEU A 95 11.45 0.13 -19.36
CA LEU A 95 12.23 1.33 -19.63
C LEU A 95 12.92 1.88 -18.38
N GLU A 96 12.27 1.79 -17.21
CA GLU A 96 12.86 2.17 -15.92
C GLU A 96 14.05 1.28 -15.55
N LEU A 97 13.92 -0.04 -15.72
CA LEU A 97 15.02 -0.99 -15.51
C LEU A 97 16.21 -0.74 -16.45
N ASN A 98 15.95 -0.35 -17.70
CA ASN A 98 16.99 -0.07 -18.69
C ASN A 98 17.66 1.31 -18.52
N ARG A 99 17.11 2.21 -17.70
CA ARG A 99 17.67 3.54 -17.41
C ARG A 99 18.57 3.56 -16.17
N GLY A 100 18.70 2.42 -15.47
CA GLY A 100 19.49 2.26 -14.25
C GLY A 100 20.82 1.52 -14.42
N LEU A 101 21.37 1.44 -15.63
CA LEU A 101 22.71 0.92 -15.94
C LEU A 101 23.53 1.95 -16.73
#